data_AF-A0A9P8AHM7-F1
#
_entry.id   AF-A0A9P8AHM7-F1
#
_cell.length_a   1.000
_cell.length_b   1.000
_cell.length_c   1.000
_cell.angle_alpha   90.00
_cell.angle_beta   90.00
_cell.angle_gamma   90.00
#
_symmetry.space_group_name_H-M   'P 1'
#
loop_
_entity.id
_entity.type
_entity.pdbx_description
1 polymer ?
#
loop_
_entity_poly.entity_id
_entity_poly.type
_entity_poly.pdbx_seq_one_letter_code
_entity_poly.pdbx_strand_id
1 'polypeptide(L)'
;MTQLQDELDQIKAKIQHHLVTSGNYEIINKQLKLQLYESGWFDQVSLLARKELDQHQEGKDGRTVLSFDQLFELLKPKAEDLVPKEVKNDMLNRIKDYLEEVIE
;
A
#
# COMPACT_ATOMS: atom_id res chain seq x y z
N MET A 1 -27.36 -4.18 -9.54
CA MET A 1 -26.14 -3.56 -8.98
C MET A 1 -24.87 -4.36 -9.28
N THR A 2 -24.95 -5.63 -9.66
CA THR A 2 -23.79 -6.51 -9.95
C THR A 2 -23.14 -6.27 -11.32
N GLN A 3 -23.94 -6.07 -12.37
CA GLN A 3 -23.42 -6.06 -13.75
C GLN A 3 -22.42 -4.92 -14.06
N LEU A 4 -22.63 -3.71 -13.52
CA LEU A 4 -21.70 -2.59 -13.67
C LEU A 4 -20.40 -2.81 -12.86
N GLN A 5 -20.51 -3.45 -11.69
CA GLN A 5 -19.37 -3.79 -10.85
C GLN A 5 -18.48 -4.82 -11.55
N ASP A 6 -19.09 -5.84 -12.14
CA ASP A 6 -18.40 -6.90 -12.87
C ASP A 6 -17.67 -6.35 -14.11
N GLU A 7 -18.30 -5.42 -14.85
CA GLU A 7 -17.67 -4.73 -15.98
C GLU A 7 -16.46 -3.87 -15.55
N LEU A 8 -16.59 -3.13 -14.44
CA LEU A 8 -15.48 -2.35 -13.88
C LEU A 8 -14.32 -3.23 -13.40
N ASP A 9 -14.63 -4.36 -12.77
CA ASP A 9 -13.61 -5.31 -12.31
C ASP A 9 -12.87 -5.96 -13.49
N GLN A 10 -13.57 -6.27 -14.58
CA GLN A 10 -12.94 -6.76 -15.82
C GLN A 10 -12.04 -5.71 -16.47
N ILE A 11 -12.48 -4.44 -16.52
CA ILE A 11 -11.67 -3.34 -17.04
C ILE A 11 -10.41 -3.16 -16.19
N LYS A 12 -10.56 -3.15 -14.86
CA LYS A 12 -9.45 -3.05 -13.91
C LYS A 12 -8.45 -4.18 -14.07
N ALA A 13 -8.92 -5.42 -14.27
CA ALA A 13 -8.06 -6.57 -14.49
C ALA A 13 -7.26 -6.45 -15.79
N LYS A 14 -7.89 -5.99 -16.89
CA LYS A 14 -7.21 -5.75 -18.18
C LYS A 14 -6.16 -4.65 -18.05
N ILE A 15 -6.48 -3.57 -17.35
CA ILE A 15 -5.55 -2.48 -17.04
C ILE A 15 -4.34 -3.00 -16.26
N GLN A 16 -4.57 -3.76 -15.19
CA GLN A 16 -3.48 -4.32 -14.39
C GLN A 16 -2.60 -5.25 -15.22
N HIS A 17 -3.20 -6.11 -16.04
CA HIS A 17 -2.46 -6.99 -16.93
C HIS A 17 -1.60 -6.19 -17.92
N HIS A 18 -2.14 -5.14 -18.53
CA HIS A 18 -1.38 -4.29 -19.44
C HIS A 18 -0.23 -3.58 -18.73
N LEU A 19 -0.46 -2.99 -17.55
CA LEU A 19 0.58 -2.32 -16.76
C LEU A 19 1.72 -3.28 -16.38
N VAL A 20 1.41 -4.55 -16.11
CA VAL A 20 2.42 -5.58 -15.81
C VAL A 20 3.19 -5.95 -17.08
N THR A 21 2.50 -6.26 -18.17
CA THR A 21 3.13 -6.69 -19.43
C THR A 21 3.96 -5.58 -20.08
N SER A 22 3.58 -4.31 -19.92
CA SER A 22 4.36 -3.17 -20.40
C SER A 22 5.56 -2.82 -19.52
N GLY A 23 5.68 -3.43 -18.34
CA GLY A 23 6.71 -3.10 -17.35
C GLY A 23 6.43 -1.81 -16.55
N ASN A 24 5.37 -1.07 -16.87
CA ASN A 24 5.01 0.17 -16.18
C ASN A 24 4.66 -0.07 -14.71
N TYR A 25 4.08 -1.22 -14.38
CA TYR A 25 3.80 -1.61 -13.00
C TYR A 25 5.06 -1.63 -12.14
N GLU A 26 6.16 -2.19 -12.66
CA GLU A 26 7.43 -2.22 -11.92
C GLU A 26 8.00 -0.82 -11.70
N ILE A 27 7.88 0.06 -12.70
CA ILE A 27 8.35 1.45 -12.63
C ILE A 27 7.56 2.20 -11.55
N ILE A 28 6.23 2.13 -11.61
CA ILE A 28 5.30 2.72 -10.62
C ILE A 28 5.63 2.19 -9.22
N ASN A 29 5.82 0.89 -9.06
CA ASN A 29 6.13 0.27 -7.77
C ASN A 29 7.50 0.70 -7.21
N LYS A 30 8.54 0.73 -8.06
CA LYS A 30 9.87 1.22 -7.66
C LYS A 30 9.81 2.67 -7.23
N GLN A 31 9.10 3.51 -7.97
CA GLN A 31 8.96 4.92 -7.63
C GLN A 31 8.15 5.13 -6.35
N LEU A 32 7.06 4.38 -6.16
CA LEU A 32 6.29 4.42 -4.91
C LEU A 32 7.18 4.06 -3.71
N LYS A 33 7.97 2.99 -3.83
CA LYS A 33 8.92 2.60 -2.78
C LYS A 33 9.93 3.69 -2.48
N LEU A 34 10.47 4.35 -3.51
CA LEU A 34 11.40 5.47 -3.34
C LEU A 34 10.73 6.65 -2.62
N GLN A 35 9.54 7.07 -3.06
CA GLN A 35 8.81 8.18 -2.42
C GLN A 35 8.43 7.86 -0.97
N LEU A 36 8.00 6.63 -0.67
CA LEU A 36 7.73 6.19 0.70
C LEU A 36 9.00 6.15 1.55
N TYR A 37 10.14 5.81 0.96
CA TYR A 37 11.43 5.83 1.64
C TYR A 37 11.87 7.28 1.93
N GLU A 38 11.85 8.16 0.93
CA GLU A 38 12.25 9.56 1.05
C GLU A 38 11.35 10.38 1.98
N SER A 39 10.06 10.03 2.06
CA SER A 39 9.11 10.65 3.01
C SER A 39 9.27 10.14 4.45
N GLY A 40 10.17 9.17 4.69
CA GLY A 40 10.36 8.57 6.02
C GLY A 40 9.22 7.64 6.46
N TRP A 41 8.32 7.27 5.56
CA TRP A 41 7.18 6.41 5.87
C TRP A 41 7.64 5.03 6.39
N PHE A 42 8.68 4.45 5.79
CA PHE A 42 9.23 3.15 6.22
C PHE A 42 9.72 3.19 7.68
N ASP A 43 10.40 4.26 8.08
CA ASP A 43 10.87 4.45 9.44
C ASP A 43 9.70 4.67 10.41
N GLN A 44 8.70 5.45 10.03
CA GLN A 44 7.49 5.68 10.82
C GLN A 44 6.71 4.39 11.05
N VAL A 45 6.53 3.56 10.02
CA VAL A 45 5.84 2.26 10.13
C VAL A 45 6.65 1.29 11.00
N SER A 46 7.98 1.29 10.87
CA SER A 46 8.85 0.46 11.71
C SER A 46 8.81 0.86 13.18
N LEU A 47 8.80 2.18 13.46
CA LEU A 47 8.64 2.72 14.80
C LEU A 47 7.28 2.39 15.38
N LEU A 48 6.22 2.51 14.58
CA LEU A 48 4.87 2.13 14.96
C LEU A 48 4.79 0.64 15.29
N ALA A 49 5.37 -0.23 14.47
CA ALA A 49 5.40 -1.68 14.72
C ALA A 49 6.07 -2.02 16.05
N ARG A 50 7.20 -1.38 16.35
CA ARG A 50 7.89 -1.54 17.64
C ARG A 50 7.03 -1.06 18.80
N LYS A 51 6.38 0.09 18.67
CA LYS A 51 5.49 0.62 19.70
C LYS A 51 4.32 -0.31 20.00
N GLU A 52 3.68 -0.87 18.97
CA GLU A 52 2.59 -1.84 19.17
C GLU A 52 3.12 -3.12 19.83
N LEU A 53 4.28 -3.62 19.42
CA LEU A 53 4.91 -4.77 20.07
C LEU A 53 5.20 -4.51 21.56
N ASP A 54 5.79 -3.36 21.91
CA ASP A 54 6.10 -2.99 23.29
C ASP A 54 4.83 -2.83 24.14
N GLN A 55 3.78 -2.21 23.59
CA GLN A 55 2.49 -2.04 24.28
C GLN A 55 1.77 -3.37 24.54
N HIS A 56 1.98 -4.36 23.67
CA HIS A 56 1.39 -5.69 23.81
C HIS A 56 2.30 -6.70 24.54
N GLN A 57 3.46 -6.26 25.04
CA GLN A 57 4.37 -7.05 25.87
C GLN A 57 4.07 -6.96 27.38
N GLU A 58 3.14 -6.11 27.82
CA GLU A 58 2.77 -5.92 29.25
C GLU A 58 1.86 -7.03 29.84
N GLY A 59 1.99 -8.27 29.37
CA GLY A 59 1.46 -9.43 30.09
C GLY A 59 2.36 -9.77 31.26
N LYS A 60 1.80 -10.07 32.44
CA LYS A 60 2.50 -10.33 33.73
C LYS A 60 3.65 -11.36 33.71
N ASP A 61 3.87 -12.09 32.61
CA ASP A 61 4.90 -13.12 32.43
C ASP A 61 5.93 -12.81 31.32
N GLY A 62 5.96 -11.60 30.75
CA GLY A 62 6.99 -11.17 29.79
C GLY A 62 7.01 -11.93 28.45
N ARG A 63 5.92 -12.64 28.10
CA ARG A 63 5.77 -13.31 26.81
C ARG A 63 5.07 -12.38 25.83
N THR A 64 5.70 -12.15 24.67
CA THR A 64 5.07 -11.47 23.53
C THR A 64 3.91 -12.33 23.04
N VAL A 65 2.67 -11.86 23.19
CA VAL A 65 1.46 -12.61 22.81
C VAL A 65 1.04 -12.32 21.36
N LEU A 66 1.60 -11.28 20.74
CA LEU A 66 1.16 -10.85 19.42
C LEU A 66 1.83 -11.67 18.30
N SER A 67 1.01 -12.30 17.44
CA SER A 67 1.50 -12.93 16.21
C SER A 67 1.78 -11.89 15.13
N PHE A 68 2.55 -12.27 14.10
CA PHE A 68 2.78 -11.40 12.93
C PHE A 68 1.46 -10.99 12.26
N ASP A 69 0.53 -11.94 12.06
CA ASP A 69 -0.75 -11.64 11.41
C ASP A 69 -1.57 -10.64 12.22
N GLN A 70 -1.59 -10.75 13.55
CA GLN A 70 -2.26 -9.80 14.42
C GLN A 70 -1.58 -8.42 14.36
N LEU A 71 -0.25 -8.37 14.36
CA LEU A 71 0.50 -7.13 14.21
C LEU A 71 0.21 -6.47 12.87
N PHE A 72 0.18 -7.26 11.80
CA PHE A 72 -0.07 -6.80 10.44
C PHE A 72 -1.47 -6.22 10.29
N GLU A 73 -2.50 -6.90 10.75
CA GLU A 73 -3.88 -6.41 10.69
C GLU A 73 -4.08 -5.12 11.49
N LEU A 74 -3.36 -4.94 12.60
CA LEU A 74 -3.38 -3.69 13.38
C LEU A 74 -2.59 -2.56 12.73
N LEU A 75 -1.44 -2.87 12.14
CA LEU A 75 -0.55 -1.88 11.52
C LEU A 75 -1.04 -1.42 10.16
N LYS A 76 -1.60 -2.31 9.35
CA LYS A 76 -2.00 -2.03 7.97
C LYS A 76 -2.83 -0.75 7.81
N PRO A 77 -3.96 -0.55 8.53
CA PRO A 77 -4.74 0.68 8.37
C PRO A 77 -3.97 1.92 8.83
N LYS A 78 -3.15 1.81 9.89
CA LYS A 78 -2.32 2.93 10.38
C LYS A 78 -1.21 3.29 9.37
N ALA A 79 -0.61 2.28 8.76
CA ALA A 79 0.42 2.44 7.75
C ALA A 79 -0.15 3.07 6.47
N GLU A 80 -1.36 2.67 6.05
CA GLU A 80 -2.08 3.29 4.93
C GLU A 80 -2.40 4.77 5.20
N ASP A 81 -2.76 5.13 6.45
CA ASP A 81 -3.08 6.51 6.85
C ASP A 81 -1.83 7.39 6.98
N LEU A 82 -0.67 6.79 7.30
CA LEU A 82 0.62 7.48 7.35
C LEU A 82 1.17 7.83 5.96
N VAL A 83 0.61 7.27 4.88
CA VAL A 83 1.07 7.61 3.53
C VAL A 83 0.79 9.09 3.27
N PRO A 84 1.81 9.91 2.95
CA PRO A 84 1.60 11.31 2.66
C PRO A 84 0.63 11.50 1.48
N LYS A 85 -0.30 12.44 1.62
CA LYS A 85 -1.29 12.74 0.57
C LYS A 85 -0.62 13.13 -0.75
N GLU A 86 0.52 13.80 -0.68
CA GLU A 86 1.33 14.16 -1.85
C GLU A 86 1.79 12.92 -2.61
N VAL A 87 2.41 11.95 -1.93
CA VAL A 87 2.82 10.66 -2.53
C VAL A 87 1.64 9.91 -3.13
N LYS A 88 0.48 9.89 -2.44
CA LYS A 88 -0.73 9.25 -2.94
C LYS A 88 -1.26 9.94 -4.21
N ASN A 89 -1.30 11.27 -4.23
CA ASN A 89 -1.78 12.04 -5.37
C ASN A 89 -0.84 11.92 -6.57
N ASP A 90 0.48 12.03 -6.34
CA ASP A 90 1.49 11.87 -7.39
C ASP A 90 1.39 10.48 -8.03
N MET A 91 1.26 9.44 -7.21
CA MET A 91 1.11 8.07 -7.69
C MET A 91 -0.20 7.87 -8.47
N LEU A 92 -1.30 8.46 -7.99
CA LEU A 92 -2.59 8.39 -8.69
C LEU A 92 -2.56 9.12 -10.02
N ASN A 93 -1.97 10.32 -10.07
CA ASN A 93 -1.83 11.07 -11.32
C ASN A 93 -0.98 10.29 -12.31
N ARG A 94 0.15 9.72 -11.86
CA ARG A 94 0.99 8.88 -12.70
C ARG A 94 0.26 7.67 -13.26
N ILE A 95 -0.51 6.97 -12.42
CA ILE A 95 -1.35 5.86 -12.88
C ILE A 95 -2.34 6.35 -13.93
N LYS A 96 -3.01 7.49 -13.71
CA LYS A 96 -3.95 8.06 -14.71
C LYS A 96 -3.25 8.39 -16.02
N ASP A 97 -2.08 9.04 -15.99
CA ASP A 97 -1.31 9.36 -17.19
C ASP A 97 -1.01 8.07 -17.99
N TYR A 98 -0.59 7.00 -17.30
CA TYR A 98 -0.37 5.71 -17.94
C TYR A 98 -1.65 5.07 -18.48
N LEU A 99 -2.81 5.31 -17.87
CA LEU A 99 -4.07 4.79 -18.39
C LEU A 99 -4.55 5.58 -19.60
N GLU A 100 -4.35 6.90 -19.62
CA GLU A 100 -4.64 7.76 -20.77
C GLU A 100 -3.74 7.42 -21.96
N GLU A 101 -2.48 7.04 -21.74
CA GLU A 101 -1.60 6.55 -22.81
C GLU A 101 -2.02 5.19 -23.38
N VAL A 102 -2.79 4.38 -22.63
CA VAL A 102 -3.12 2.99 -22.98
C VAL A 102 -4.55 2.84 -23.50
N ILE A 103 -5.45 3.72 -23.07
CA ILE A 103 -6.88 3.68 -23.41
C ILE A 103 -7.15 4.80 -24.43
N GLU A 104 -7.25 4.44 -25.71
CA GLU A 104 -7.90 5.26 -26.76
C GLU A 104 -9.43 5.07 -26.76
#